data_AF-A0A8I6SQ55-F1
#
_entry.id   AF-A0A8I6SQ55-F1
#
_cell.length_a   1.000
_cell.length_b   1.000
_cell.length_c   1.000
_cell.angle_alpha   90.00
_cell.angle_beta   90.00
_cell.angle_gamma   90.00
#
_symmetry.space_group_name_H-M   'P 1'
#
loop_
_entity.id
_entity.type
_entity.pdbx_description
1 polymer ?
#
loop_
_entity_poly.entity_id
_entity_poly.type
_entity_poly.pdbx_seq_one_letter_code
_entity_poly.pdbx_strand_id
1 'polypeptide(L)'
;MEIWLRLLAFSSFLLLAGRAVDPSCECLVFSSTFGKDQGKFSSPDFPKPYPNDINCILYTFIAGSHEIIELTFTDFSVGTAGKE
;
A
#
# COMPACT_ATOMS: atom_id res chain seq x y z
N MET A 1 15.49 -18.30 -38.24
CA MET A 1 14.12 -18.44 -37.69
C MET A 1 14.14 -18.45 -36.14
N GLU A 2 15.08 -17.74 -35.49
CA GLU A 2 15.28 -17.84 -34.03
C GLU A 2 15.32 -16.46 -33.33
N ILE A 3 15.43 -15.38 -34.10
CA ILE A 3 15.58 -14.01 -33.58
C ILE A 3 14.22 -13.45 -33.14
N TRP A 4 13.17 -13.68 -33.92
CA TRP A 4 11.80 -13.29 -33.57
C TRP A 4 11.29 -14.02 -32.32
N LEU A 5 11.69 -15.28 -32.12
CA LEU A 5 11.35 -16.08 -30.93
C LEU A 5 11.99 -15.50 -29.65
N ARG A 6 13.23 -14.99 -29.75
CA ARG A 6 13.94 -14.33 -28.65
C ARG A 6 13.37 -12.95 -28.31
N LEU A 7 12.91 -12.19 -29.30
CA LEU A 7 12.28 -10.88 -29.09
C LEU A 7 10.90 -10.99 -28.43
N LEU A 8 10.11 -12.00 -28.82
CA LEU A 8 8.82 -12.29 -28.17
C LEU A 8 9.01 -12.68 -26.70
N ALA A 9 10.01 -13.51 -26.39
CA ALA A 9 10.36 -13.89 -25.01
C ALA A 9 10.87 -12.69 -24.17
N PHE A 10 11.56 -11.73 -24.79
CA PHE A 10 11.99 -10.51 -24.08
C PHE A 10 10.81 -9.58 -23.76
N SER A 11 9.80 -9.52 -24.64
CA SER A 11 8.57 -8.76 -24.39
C SER A 11 7.70 -9.37 -23.29
N SER A 12 7.69 -10.70 -23.16
CA SER A 12 6.94 -11.40 -22.10
C SER A 12 7.63 -11.32 -20.74
N PHE A 13 8.95 -11.16 -20.70
CA PHE A 13 9.72 -11.00 -19.46
C PHE A 13 9.44 -9.66 -18.74
N LEU A 14 9.05 -8.61 -19.48
CA LEU A 14 8.71 -7.31 -18.87
C LEU A 14 7.32 -7.29 -18.20
N LEU A 15 6.41 -8.19 -18.58
CA LEU A 15 5.03 -8.21 -18.07
C LEU A 15 4.90 -8.88 -16.69
N LEU A 16 5.90 -9.65 -16.24
CA LEU A 16 5.77 -10.53 -15.07
C LEU A 16 6.30 -9.95 -13.75
N ALA A 17 6.72 -8.68 -13.72
CA ALA A 17 7.22 -8.03 -12.51
C ALA A 17 6.31 -6.90 -12.00
N GLY A 18 5.00 -6.99 -12.21
CA GLY A 18 4.04 -6.27 -11.38
C GLY A 18 3.89 -7.04 -10.06
N ARG A 19 4.39 -6.50 -8.94
CA ARG A 19 4.06 -7.05 -7.61
C ARG A 19 2.54 -7.00 -7.47
N ALA A 20 1.88 -8.15 -7.57
CA ALA A 20 0.47 -8.24 -7.26
C ALA A 20 0.28 -7.89 -5.77
N VAL A 21 -0.14 -6.65 -5.50
CA VAL A 21 -0.94 -6.39 -4.30
C VAL A 21 -2.15 -7.31 -4.45
N ASP A 22 -2.44 -8.11 -3.44
CA ASP A 22 -3.58 -9.01 -3.48
C ASP A 22 -4.81 -8.21 -3.96
N PRO A 23 -5.47 -8.61 -5.06
CA PRO A 23 -6.58 -7.86 -5.63
C PRO A 23 -7.78 -7.75 -4.66
N SER A 24 -7.79 -8.50 -3.57
CA SER A 24 -8.77 -8.42 -2.48
C SER A 24 -8.40 -7.42 -1.37
N CYS A 25 -7.21 -6.80 -1.39
CA CYS A 25 -6.82 -5.77 -0.44
C CYS A 25 -7.59 -4.46 -0.67
N GLU A 26 -8.13 -3.89 0.40
CA GLU A 26 -8.66 -2.54 0.35
C GLU A 26 -7.51 -1.53 0.27
N CYS A 27 -7.45 -0.73 -0.80
CA CYS A 27 -6.38 0.24 -1.04
C CYS A 27 -6.82 1.65 -0.69
N LEU A 28 -6.22 2.24 0.34
CA LEU A 28 -6.48 3.61 0.77
C LEU A 28 -5.31 4.52 0.34
N VAL A 29 -5.57 5.39 -0.64
CA VAL A 29 -4.54 6.27 -1.23
C VAL A 29 -4.65 7.69 -0.67
N PHE A 30 -3.52 8.19 -0.18
CA PHE A 30 -3.32 9.55 0.33
C PHE A 30 -2.33 10.26 -0.60
N SER A 31 -2.82 10.76 -1.74
CA SER A 31 -1.99 11.37 -2.79
C SER A 31 -2.05 12.90 -2.84
N SER A 32 -3.04 13.48 -2.18
CA SER A 32 -3.07 14.90 -1.87
C SER A 32 -3.94 15.07 -0.65
N THR A 33 -3.54 15.96 0.22
CA THR A 33 -4.22 16.33 1.45
C THR A 33 -5.46 17.19 1.19
N PHE A 34 -6.10 17.04 0.02
CA PHE A 34 -7.22 17.86 -0.48
C PHE A 34 -6.94 19.36 -0.38
N GLY A 35 -5.72 19.78 -0.75
CA GLY A 35 -5.27 21.17 -0.67
C GLY A 35 -4.84 21.65 0.72
N LYS A 36 -4.68 20.75 1.69
CA LYS A 36 -4.07 21.04 3.01
C LYS A 36 -2.59 20.68 3.00
N ASP A 37 -1.83 21.13 4.00
CA ASP A 37 -0.42 20.74 4.13
C ASP A 37 -0.24 19.37 4.81
N GLN A 38 -1.26 18.90 5.53
CA GLN A 38 -1.23 17.67 6.33
C GLN A 38 -2.57 16.94 6.31
N GLY A 39 -2.53 15.63 6.56
CA GLY A 39 -3.69 14.74 6.61
C GLY A 39 -3.65 13.84 7.84
N LYS A 40 -4.75 13.13 8.09
CA LYS A 40 -4.84 12.14 9.17
C LYS A 40 -5.24 10.79 8.58
N PHE A 41 -4.56 9.73 9.01
CA PHE A 41 -4.97 8.36 8.81
C PHE A 41 -5.19 7.69 10.17
N SER A 42 -6.00 6.64 10.20
CA SER A 42 -6.30 5.90 11.42
C SER A 42 -6.65 4.46 11.07
N SER A 43 -6.50 3.55 12.02
CA SER A 43 -7.03 2.19 11.87
C SER A 43 -8.55 2.22 11.67
N PRO A 44 -9.15 1.16 11.10
CA PRO A 44 -10.60 1.02 11.09
C PRO A 44 -11.17 1.20 12.51
N ASP A 45 -12.31 1.87 12.59
CA ASP A 45 -13.07 2.14 13.82
C ASP A 45 -12.39 3.00 14.90
N PHE A 46 -11.18 3.53 14.66
CA PHE A 46 -10.54 4.45 15.61
C PHE A 46 -11.50 5.60 16.01
N PRO A 47 -11.67 5.92 17.31
CA PRO A 47 -10.81 5.56 18.45
C PRO A 47 -11.12 4.22 19.14
N LYS A 48 -12.04 3.42 18.60
CA LYS A 48 -12.28 2.06 19.11
C LYS A 48 -11.14 1.13 18.68
N PRO A 49 -10.96 -0.03 19.37
CA PRO A 49 -10.06 -1.06 18.89
C PRO A 49 -10.39 -1.48 17.46
N TYR A 50 -9.36 -1.69 16.65
CA TYR A 50 -9.53 -2.20 15.29
C TYR A 50 -10.14 -3.61 15.31
N PRO A 51 -10.94 -3.99 14.30
CA PRO A 51 -11.51 -5.33 14.19
C PRO A 51 -10.43 -6.40 14.18
N ASN A 52 -10.75 -7.57 14.74
CA ASN A 52 -9.96 -8.77 14.48
C ASN A 52 -10.15 -9.20 13.01
N ASP A 53 -9.25 -10.05 12.52
CA ASP A 53 -9.38 -10.70 11.20
C ASP A 53 -9.43 -9.71 10.01
N ILE A 54 -8.68 -8.60 10.10
CA ILE A 54 -8.46 -7.71 8.95
C ILE A 54 -7.68 -8.49 7.89
N ASN A 55 -8.35 -8.86 6.80
CA ASN A 55 -7.74 -9.60 5.69
C ASN A 55 -6.59 -8.81 5.07
N CYS A 56 -6.86 -7.58 4.61
CA CYS A 56 -5.83 -6.69 4.09
C CYS A 56 -6.35 -5.25 3.86
N ILE A 57 -5.67 -4.26 4.44
CA ILE A 57 -5.83 -2.84 4.10
C ILE A 57 -4.45 -2.26 3.80
N LEU A 58 -4.29 -1.69 2.61
CA LEU A 58 -3.04 -1.10 2.15
C LEU A 58 -3.14 0.43 2.14
N TYR A 59 -2.47 1.06 3.09
CA TYR A 59 -2.30 2.52 3.13
C TYR A 59 -1.16 2.93 2.21
N THR A 60 -1.46 3.73 1.18
CA THR A 60 -0.48 4.24 0.22
C THR A 60 -0.42 5.75 0.31
N PHE A 61 0.74 6.29 0.70
CA PHE A 61 0.97 7.73 0.75
C PHE A 61 1.81 8.14 -0.46
N ILE A 62 1.37 9.15 -1.21
CA ILE A 62 2.03 9.63 -2.42
C ILE A 62 2.29 11.13 -2.26
N ALA A 63 3.56 11.52 -2.30
CA ALA A 63 4.00 12.91 -2.30
C ALA A 63 4.08 13.46 -3.72
N GLY A 64 3.88 14.77 -3.86
CA GLY A 64 4.14 15.51 -5.09
C GLY A 64 5.63 15.63 -5.43
N SER A 65 5.90 16.27 -6.57
CA SER A 65 7.28 16.56 -6.97
C SER A 65 7.91 17.54 -5.97
N HIS A 66 9.08 17.18 -5.42
CA HIS A 66 9.80 17.93 -4.38
C HIS A 66 9.18 17.94 -2.98
N GLU A 67 8.25 17.03 -2.69
CA GLU A 67 7.69 16.85 -1.36
C GLU A 67 8.25 15.59 -0.67
N ILE A 68 8.24 15.58 0.67
CA ILE A 68 8.59 14.42 1.51
C ILE A 68 7.39 14.08 2.38
N ILE A 69 7.12 12.78 2.51
CA ILE A 69 6.06 12.28 3.39
C ILE A 69 6.64 12.07 4.78
N GLU A 70 6.13 12.82 5.76
CA GLU A 70 6.41 12.60 7.19
C GLU A 70 5.17 11.95 7.84
N LEU A 71 5.38 10.83 8.53
CA LEU A 71 4.33 10.12 9.26
C LEU A 71 4.59 10.21 10.76
N THR A 72 3.60 10.69 11.50
CA THR A 72 3.63 10.74 12.96
C THR A 72 2.49 9.90 13.53
N PHE A 73 2.83 8.94 14.39
CA PHE A 73 1.84 8.15 15.11
C PHE A 73 1.56 8.80 16.46
N THR A 74 0.34 9.33 16.61
CA THR A 74 -0.11 9.92 17.89
C THR A 74 -0.65 8.87 18.86
N ASP A 75 -1.09 7.73 18.33
CA ASP A 75 -1.58 6.57 19.07
C ASP A 75 -1.15 5.31 18.31
N PHE A 76 -0.61 4.32 19.01
CA PHE A 76 -0.16 3.07 18.42
C PHE A 76 -0.28 1.93 19.43
N SER A 77 -1.15 0.96 19.11
CA SER A 77 -1.34 -0.25 19.90
C SER A 77 -1.54 -1.42 18.94
N VAL A 78 -0.69 -2.44 19.04
CA VAL A 78 -0.78 -3.67 18.23
C VAL A 78 -0.81 -4.87 19.16
N GLY A 79 -1.65 -5.85 18.87
CA GLY A 79 -1.67 -7.10 19.61
C GLY A 79 -0.32 -7.82 19.49
N THR A 80 0.13 -8.44 20.57
CA THR A 80 1.25 -9.38 20.49
C THR A 80 0.77 -10.61 19.73
N ALA A 81 1.54 -11.10 18.74
CA ALA A 81 1.28 -12.41 18.15
C ALA A 81 1.27 -13.45 19.29
N GLY A 82 0.09 -13.95 19.65
CA GLY A 82 -0.03 -15.06 20.58
C GLY A 82 0.72 -16.24 19.99
N LYS A 83 1.81 -16.66 20.64
CA LYS A 83 2.30 -18.02 20.45
C LYS A 83 1.29 -18.92 21.15
N GLU A 84 0.41 -19.54 20.37
CA GLU A 84 -0.18 -20.82 20.80
C GLU A 84 0.90 -21.90 20.74
#